data_AF-A0A0G4H5K8-F1
#
_entry.id   AF-A0A0G4H5K8-F1
#
_cell.length_a   1.000
_cell.length_b   1.000
_cell.length_c   1.000
_cell.angle_alpha   90.00
_cell.angle_beta   90.00
_cell.angle_gamma   90.00
#
_symmetry.space_group_name_H-M   'P 1'
#
loop_
_entity.id
_entity.type
_entity.pdbx_description
1 polymer ?
#
loop_
_entity_poly.entity_id
_entity_poly.type
_entity_poly.pdbx_seq_one_letter_code
_entity_poly.pdbx_strand_id
1 'polypeptide(L)'
;MACSISHSTLTGPRDLHVSTHKRVQKQHDEIEKQYREEWNELKTKYQKLKDPIYRKHYSVLTKKDESTVPSDGSAQVLVDGSEEPHKRAGMIERHDEPVLAYLEDIQSEWFDDKKQSSFRLIFKFSENPYFEPSTIVKSYILEQPDDGKDEVLSSTDCTELV
;
A
#
# COMPACT_ATOMS: atom_id res chain seq x y z
N MET A 1 -12.80 -39.83 -25.58
CA MET A 1 -13.13 -39.00 -26.76
C MET A 1 -13.51 -37.62 -26.26
N ALA A 2 -12.72 -36.60 -26.60
CA ALA A 2 -12.90 -35.22 -26.15
C ALA A 2 -14.01 -34.53 -26.96
N CYS A 3 -15.03 -34.00 -26.28
CA CYS A 3 -16.03 -33.15 -26.91
C CYS A 3 -15.42 -31.75 -27.08
N SER A 4 -14.91 -31.49 -28.29
CA SER A 4 -14.36 -30.19 -28.65
C SER A 4 -15.53 -29.27 -29.01
N ILE A 5 -15.88 -28.34 -28.12
CA ILE A 5 -16.88 -27.32 -28.42
C ILE A 5 -16.24 -26.32 -29.39
N SER A 6 -16.50 -26.51 -30.68
CA SER A 6 -16.19 -25.52 -31.71
C SER A 6 -17.00 -24.25 -31.42
N HIS A 7 -16.33 -23.10 -31.35
CA HIS A 7 -16.97 -21.78 -31.34
C HIS A 7 -17.71 -21.59 -32.67
N SER A 8 -18.97 -22.03 -32.72
CA SER A 8 -19.84 -21.81 -33.86
C SER A 8 -20.27 -20.36 -33.89
N THR A 9 -20.16 -19.75 -35.07
CA THR A 9 -20.64 -18.41 -35.38
C THR A 9 -22.11 -18.35 -35.00
N LEU A 10 -22.43 -17.59 -33.94
CA LEU A 10 -23.80 -17.33 -33.55
C LEU A 10 -24.47 -16.58 -34.72
N THR A 11 -25.73 -16.95 -35.03
CA THR A 11 -26.55 -16.27 -36.05
C THR A 11 -27.97 -16.08 -35.53
N GLY A 12 -28.48 -14.84 -35.53
CA GLY A 12 -29.89 -14.51 -35.30
C GLY A 12 -30.18 -13.78 -33.99
N PRO A 13 -31.35 -13.98 -33.34
CA PRO A 13 -31.74 -13.28 -32.11
C PRO A 13 -30.73 -13.39 -30.95
N ARG A 14 -29.93 -14.47 -30.94
CA ARG A 14 -28.86 -14.68 -29.96
C ARG A 14 -27.70 -13.70 -30.13
N ASP A 15 -27.32 -13.33 -31.35
CA ASP A 15 -26.30 -12.28 -31.57
C ASP A 15 -26.78 -10.92 -31.14
N LEU A 16 -28.06 -10.61 -31.39
CA LEU A 16 -28.65 -9.34 -30.97
C LEU A 16 -28.66 -9.23 -29.45
N HIS A 17 -28.95 -10.33 -28.74
CA HIS A 17 -28.90 -10.37 -27.29
C HIS A 17 -27.46 -10.19 -26.76
N VAL A 18 -26.50 -10.92 -27.30
CA VAL A 18 -25.08 -10.82 -26.91
C VAL A 18 -24.51 -9.43 -27.22
N SER A 19 -24.83 -8.85 -28.38
CA SER A 19 -24.38 -7.49 -28.74
C SER A 19 -25.01 -6.42 -27.86
N THR A 20 -26.28 -6.58 -27.48
CA THR A 20 -26.96 -5.70 -26.53
C THR A 20 -26.30 -5.80 -25.14
N HIS A 21 -26.03 -7.01 -24.66
CA HIS A 21 -25.35 -7.23 -23.39
C HIS A 21 -23.95 -6.59 -23.37
N LYS A 22 -23.16 -6.79 -24.44
CA LYS A 22 -21.84 -6.17 -24.60
C LYS A 22 -21.91 -4.64 -24.57
N ARG A 23 -22.94 -4.04 -25.18
CA ARG A 23 -23.14 -2.59 -25.14
C ARG A 23 -23.44 -2.09 -23.73
N VAL A 24 -24.29 -2.79 -22.99
CA VAL A 24 -24.61 -2.45 -21.59
C VAL A 24 -23.38 -2.61 -20.70
N GLN A 25 -22.60 -3.69 -20.88
CA GLN A 25 -21.33 -3.89 -20.16
C GLN A 25 -20.37 -2.73 -20.42
N LYS A 26 -20.20 -2.31 -21.68
CA LYS A 26 -19.36 -1.17 -22.02
C LYS A 26 -19.80 0.13 -21.31
N GLN A 27 -21.11 0.36 -21.18
CA GLN A 27 -21.62 1.53 -20.46
C GLN A 27 -21.30 1.46 -18.96
N HIS A 28 -21.41 0.28 -18.36
CA HIS A 28 -21.00 0.04 -16.98
C HIS A 28 -19.51 0.32 -16.78
N ASP A 29 -18.66 -0.26 -17.63
CA ASP A 29 -17.20 -0.12 -17.55
C ASP A 29 -16.76 1.35 -17.69
N GLU A 30 -17.45 2.14 -18.52
CA GLU A 30 -17.17 3.58 -18.68
C GLU A 30 -17.51 4.37 -17.40
N ILE A 31 -18.64 4.07 -16.75
CA ILE A 31 -19.02 4.72 -15.49
C ILE A 31 -18.03 4.34 -14.39
N GLU A 32 -17.67 3.07 -14.28
CA GLU A 32 -16.67 2.64 -13.31
C GLU A 32 -15.32 3.31 -13.54
N LYS A 33 -14.92 3.50 -14.80
CA LYS A 33 -13.68 4.19 -15.13
C LYS A 33 -13.71 5.63 -14.62
N GLN A 34 -14.80 6.36 -14.86
CA GLN A 34 -14.97 7.73 -14.33
C GLN A 34 -14.93 7.75 -12.80
N TYR A 35 -15.65 6.83 -12.16
CA TYR A 35 -15.62 6.68 -10.70
C TYR A 35 -14.20 6.47 -10.17
N ARG A 36 -13.40 5.60 -10.79
CA ARG A 36 -12.02 5.34 -10.39
C ARG A 36 -11.12 6.56 -10.56
N GLU A 37 -11.26 7.28 -11.66
CA GLU A 37 -10.49 8.51 -11.91
C GLU A 37 -10.78 9.56 -10.82
N GLU A 38 -12.05 9.85 -10.55
CA GLU A 38 -12.44 10.80 -9.49
C GLU A 38 -12.00 10.35 -8.09
N TRP A 39 -12.13 9.05 -7.80
CA TRP A 39 -11.72 8.48 -6.52
C TRP A 39 -10.20 8.58 -6.31
N ASN A 40 -9.40 8.33 -7.34
CA ASN A 40 -7.94 8.44 -7.29
C ASN A 40 -7.49 9.89 -7.09
N GLU A 41 -8.14 10.85 -7.76
CA GLU A 41 -7.89 12.28 -7.53
C GLU A 41 -8.21 12.69 -6.09
N LEU A 42 -9.36 12.24 -5.58
CA LEU A 42 -9.79 12.51 -4.21
C LEU A 42 -8.81 11.92 -3.19
N LYS A 43 -8.39 10.65 -3.38
CA LYS A 43 -7.42 9.96 -2.52
C LYS A 43 -6.08 10.70 -2.51
N THR A 44 -5.58 11.09 -3.69
CA THR A 44 -4.36 11.91 -3.84
C THR A 44 -4.46 13.23 -3.08
N LYS A 45 -5.58 13.95 -3.20
CA LYS A 45 -5.80 15.22 -2.50
C LYS A 45 -5.72 15.06 -0.99
N TYR A 46 -6.42 14.06 -0.44
CA TYR A 46 -6.45 13.84 1.01
C TYR A 46 -5.14 13.28 1.55
N GLN A 47 -4.40 12.49 0.77
CA GLN A 47 -3.06 12.04 1.14
C GLN A 47 -2.12 13.24 1.34
N LYS A 48 -2.03 14.14 0.35
CA LYS A 48 -1.21 15.36 0.44
C LYS A 48 -1.55 16.23 1.65
N LEU A 49 -2.82 16.27 2.06
CA LEU A 49 -3.25 16.98 3.27
C LEU A 49 -2.83 16.27 4.56
N LYS A 50 -2.75 14.94 4.55
CA LYS A 50 -2.31 14.14 5.70
C LYS A 50 -0.78 14.11 5.85
N ASP A 51 -0.02 14.17 4.76
CA ASP A 51 1.46 14.16 4.78
C ASP A 51 2.10 15.14 5.79
N PRO A 52 1.73 16.44 5.85
CA PRO A 52 2.31 17.35 6.84
C PRO A 52 1.91 17.01 8.27
N ILE A 53 0.77 16.36 8.49
CA ILE A 53 0.34 15.89 9.82
C ILE A 53 1.20 14.70 10.25
N TYR A 54 1.40 13.72 9.36
CA TYR A 54 2.29 12.58 9.62
C TYR A 54 3.73 13.03 9.88
N ARG A 55 4.24 14.00 9.11
CA ARG A 55 5.57 14.58 9.35
C ARG A 55 5.67 15.25 10.72
N LYS A 56 4.61 15.95 11.16
CA LYS A 56 4.56 16.53 12.51
C LYS A 56 4.53 15.44 13.59
N HIS A 57 3.73 14.40 13.42
CA HIS A 57 3.71 13.26 14.34
C HIS A 57 5.11 12.69 14.49
N TYR A 58 5.78 12.42 13.37
CA TYR A 58 7.16 11.94 13.37
C TYR A 58 8.12 12.86 14.13
N SER A 59 8.04 14.18 13.89
CA SER A 59 8.89 15.15 14.59
C SER A 59 8.65 15.24 16.10
N VAL A 60 7.46 14.88 16.59
CA VAL A 60 7.18 14.84 18.03
C VAL A 60 7.73 13.55 18.63
N LEU A 61 7.58 12.44 17.93
CA LEU A 61 8.07 11.11 18.34
C LEU A 61 9.61 11.06 18.43
N THR A 62 10.29 11.83 17.58
CA THR A 62 11.76 11.84 17.48
C THR A 62 12.45 12.96 18.22
N LYS A 63 11.72 13.90 18.84
CA LYS A 63 12.32 14.92 19.70
C LYS A 63 12.93 14.23 20.92
N LYS A 64 14.21 13.95 20.80
CA LYS A 64 15.13 13.58 21.86
C LYS A 64 15.23 14.77 22.80
N ASP A 65 14.53 14.72 23.93
CA ASP A 65 14.79 15.66 25.02
C ASP A 65 16.22 15.37 25.50
N GLU A 66 17.13 16.35 25.43
CA GLU A 66 18.51 16.25 25.92
C GLU A 66 18.60 16.18 27.45
N SER A 67 17.48 16.07 28.16
CA SER A 67 17.41 16.02 29.61
C SER A 67 16.54 14.87 30.12
N THR A 68 16.96 13.62 29.90
CA THR A 68 16.77 12.54 30.90
C THR A 68 17.58 11.28 30.55
N VAL A 69 18.17 10.72 31.60
CA VAL A 69 18.76 9.38 31.72
C VAL A 69 18.06 8.30 30.87
N PRO A 70 18.79 7.28 30.36
CA PRO A 70 18.21 6.22 29.54
C PRO A 70 17.29 5.38 30.41
N SER A 71 15.98 5.61 30.29
CA SER A 71 14.96 4.82 30.94
C SER A 71 13.82 4.58 29.96
N ASP A 72 13.80 3.36 29.44
CA ASP A 72 12.62 2.57 29.07
C ASP A 72 11.73 3.13 27.95
N GLY A 73 11.84 2.53 26.76
CA GLY A 73 10.67 2.29 25.90
C GLY A 73 10.24 3.38 24.92
N SER A 74 11.17 4.07 24.25
CA SER A 74 10.82 5.04 23.19
C SER A 74 10.13 4.44 21.95
N ALA A 75 9.98 3.10 21.87
CA ALA A 75 9.17 2.43 20.85
C ALA A 75 7.64 2.49 21.13
N GLN A 76 7.19 2.86 22.32
CA GLN A 76 5.76 2.82 22.68
C GLN A 76 4.90 3.87 21.96
N VAL A 77 5.49 5.00 21.53
CA VAL A 77 4.68 6.16 21.09
C VAL A 77 4.19 6.01 19.63
N LEU A 78 4.76 5.10 18.83
CA LEU A 78 4.22 4.72 17.51
C LEU A 78 2.93 3.86 17.60
N VAL A 79 2.57 3.39 18.80
CA VAL A 79 1.55 2.36 19.02
C VAL A 79 0.18 2.93 19.42
N ASP A 80 0.11 4.15 19.97
CA ASP A 80 -1.05 4.65 20.71
C ASP A 80 -2.18 5.28 19.87
N GLY A 81 -2.09 5.23 18.53
CA GLY A 81 -3.05 5.89 17.62
C GLY A 81 -4.06 4.99 16.92
N SER A 82 -4.18 3.70 17.29
CA SER A 82 -4.96 2.71 16.54
C SER A 82 -5.97 1.99 17.42
N GLU A 83 -7.23 1.96 16.99
CA GLU A 83 -8.33 1.25 17.66
C GLU A 83 -8.19 -0.29 17.67
N GLU A 84 -7.09 -0.85 17.15
CA GLU A 84 -6.79 -2.29 17.19
C GLU A 84 -5.37 -2.58 17.72
N PRO A 85 -5.10 -2.38 19.03
CA PRO A 85 -3.78 -2.60 19.64
C PRO A 85 -3.27 -4.06 19.54
N HIS A 86 -4.18 -5.03 19.41
CA HIS A 86 -3.85 -6.46 19.45
C HIS A 86 -3.14 -7.00 18.19
N LYS A 87 -3.27 -6.34 17.03
CA LYS A 87 -2.66 -6.83 15.77
C LYS A 87 -1.19 -6.39 15.58
N ARG A 88 -0.70 -5.40 16.33
CA ARG A 88 0.67 -4.86 16.18
C ARG A 88 1.64 -5.28 17.29
N ALA A 89 1.15 -5.55 18.50
CA ALA A 89 1.99 -5.81 19.67
C ALA A 89 2.86 -7.09 19.61
N GLY A 90 2.81 -7.84 18.50
CA GLY A 90 3.62 -9.05 18.30
C GLY A 90 4.51 -9.05 17.04
N MET A 91 4.63 -7.93 16.31
CA MET A 91 5.51 -7.86 15.13
C MET A 91 6.87 -7.21 15.41
N ILE A 92 7.01 -6.50 16.53
CA ILE A 92 8.27 -5.89 16.97
C ILE A 92 8.68 -6.62 18.24
N GLU A 93 9.86 -7.23 18.22
CA GLU A 93 10.44 -7.94 19.34
C GLU A 93 11.44 -7.06 20.11
N ARG A 94 11.84 -7.50 21.30
CA ARG A 94 12.80 -6.78 22.15
C ARG A 94 14.16 -6.54 21.47
N HIS A 95 14.55 -7.40 20.54
CA HIS A 95 15.81 -7.28 19.82
C HIS A 95 15.74 -6.26 18.66
N ASP A 96 14.54 -5.90 18.21
CA ASP A 96 14.32 -4.89 17.17
C ASP A 96 14.42 -3.46 17.73
N GLU A 97 14.09 -3.26 19.02
CA GLU A 97 14.09 -1.94 19.67
C GLU A 97 15.41 -1.15 19.47
N PRO A 98 16.61 -1.71 19.72
CA PRO A 98 17.83 -0.95 19.53
C PRO A 98 18.19 -0.70 18.05
N VAL A 99 17.64 -1.47 17.11
CA VAL A 99 17.78 -1.21 15.66
C VAL A 99 16.86 -0.06 15.25
N LEU A 100 15.60 -0.10 15.72
CA LEU A 100 14.58 0.93 15.46
C LEU A 100 14.94 2.29 16.08
N ALA A 101 15.81 2.34 17.07
CA ALA A 101 16.35 3.59 17.62
C ALA A 101 17.12 4.42 16.57
N TYR A 102 17.59 3.80 15.49
CA TYR A 102 18.27 4.48 14.37
C TYR A 102 17.31 4.89 13.23
N LEU A 103 16.02 4.55 13.31
CA LEU A 103 15.03 4.85 12.27
C LEU A 103 14.65 6.34 12.28
N GLU A 104 15.06 7.06 11.24
CA GLU A 104 14.91 8.50 11.04
C GLU A 104 13.71 8.93 10.20
N ASP A 105 13.11 8.03 9.43
CA ASP A 105 11.88 8.35 8.71
C ASP A 105 11.18 7.09 8.19
N ILE A 106 9.86 7.18 8.03
CA ILE A 106 9.08 6.19 7.29
C ILE A 106 8.20 6.93 6.29
N GLN A 107 8.42 6.65 5.01
CA GLN A 107 7.65 7.24 3.91
C GLN A 107 6.86 6.14 3.18
N SER A 108 5.74 6.53 2.58
CA SER A 108 4.94 5.68 1.71
C SER A 108 4.78 6.38 0.36
N GLU A 109 5.11 5.68 -0.72
CA GLU A 109 5.05 6.18 -2.08
C GLU A 109 4.27 5.22 -2.97
N TRP A 110 3.38 5.72 -3.82
CA TRP A 110 2.73 4.93 -4.86
C TRP A 110 3.67 4.78 -6.07
N PHE A 111 3.58 3.65 -6.77
CA PHE A 111 4.30 3.47 -8.03
C PHE A 111 3.67 4.26 -9.19
N ASP A 112 2.35 4.47 -9.13
CA ASP A 112 1.60 5.27 -10.10
C ASP A 112 0.59 6.14 -9.33
N ASP A 113 0.79 7.46 -9.37
CA ASP A 113 -0.11 8.43 -8.72
C ASP A 113 -1.55 8.38 -9.24
N LYS A 114 -1.74 7.89 -10.48
CA LYS A 114 -3.05 7.82 -11.15
C LYS A 114 -3.77 6.51 -10.94
N LYS A 115 -3.04 5.43 -10.64
CA LYS A 115 -3.62 4.10 -10.43
C LYS A 115 -3.53 3.60 -9.00
N GLN A 116 -2.68 4.20 -8.16
CA GLN A 116 -2.49 3.93 -6.73
C GLN A 116 -2.68 2.46 -6.31
N SER A 117 -2.29 1.53 -7.17
CA SER A 117 -2.49 0.11 -6.94
C SER A 117 -1.32 -0.42 -6.14
N SER A 118 -0.10 -0.20 -6.63
CA SER A 118 1.13 -0.63 -5.98
C SER A 118 1.77 0.51 -5.17
N PHE A 119 2.36 0.19 -4.03
CA PHE A 119 3.07 1.14 -3.18
C PHE A 119 4.35 0.55 -2.58
N ARG A 120 5.23 1.42 -2.10
CA ARG A 120 6.43 1.05 -1.35
C ARG A 120 6.52 1.81 -0.04
N LEU A 121 6.97 1.13 1.00
CA LEU A 121 7.37 1.70 2.27
C LEU A 121 8.88 1.92 2.25
N ILE A 122 9.32 3.12 2.59
CA ILE A 122 10.72 3.54 2.60
C ILE A 122 11.09 3.89 4.04
N PHE A 123 11.98 3.10 4.61
CA PHE A 123 12.49 3.27 5.97
C PHE A 123 13.90 3.86 5.87
N LYS A 124 14.12 5.04 6.46
CA LYS A 124 15.43 5.70 6.48
C LYS A 124 16.05 5.54 7.84
N PHE A 125 17.30 5.11 7.87
CA PHE A 125 18.07 4.91 9.08
C PHE A 125 19.32 5.79 9.08
N SER A 126 19.68 6.25 10.26
CA SER A 126 21.01 6.78 10.53
C SER A 126 22.07 5.66 10.46
N GLU A 127 23.34 6.05 10.39
CA GLU A 127 24.46 5.12 10.51
C GLU A 127 24.32 4.29 11.79
N ASN A 128 24.36 2.97 11.66
CA ASN A 128 24.05 2.05 12.74
C ASN A 128 24.90 0.77 12.64
N PRO A 129 25.09 0.02 13.73
CA PRO A 129 25.97 -1.15 13.74
C PRO A 129 25.32 -2.46 13.26
N TYR A 130 24.07 -2.43 12.79
CA TYR A 130 23.29 -3.64 12.47
C TYR A 130 23.27 -3.99 10.99
N PHE A 131 23.29 -2.98 10.11
CA PHE A 131 23.29 -3.15 8.66
C PHE A 131 23.84 -1.90 7.96
N GLU A 132 24.34 -2.08 6.74
CA GLU A 132 24.92 -0.99 5.92
C GLU A 132 23.87 -0.11 5.20
N PRO A 133 22.74 -0.64 4.65
CA PRO A 133 21.81 0.19 3.90
C PRO A 133 21.09 1.22 4.80
N SER A 134 21.39 2.51 4.62
CA SER A 134 20.66 3.60 5.30
C SER A 134 19.20 3.76 4.82
N THR A 135 18.79 3.04 3.77
CA THR A 135 17.42 3.05 3.28
C THR A 135 16.97 1.63 2.94
N ILE A 136 15.95 1.17 3.67
CA ILE A 136 15.29 -0.12 3.43
C ILE A 136 13.97 0.18 2.72
N VAL A 137 13.71 -0.47 1.59
CA VAL A 137 12.48 -0.29 0.81
C VAL A 137 11.74 -1.62 0.76
N LYS A 138 10.47 -1.60 1.13
CA LYS A 138 9.54 -2.72 0.98
C LYS A 138 8.46 -2.36 -0.02
N SER A 139 8.45 -3.01 -1.17
CA SER A 139 7.50 -2.80 -2.26
C SER A 139 6.38 -3.83 -2.21
N TYR A 140 5.15 -3.38 -2.45
CA TYR A 140 3.93 -4.19 -2.56
C TYR A 140 3.33 -3.93 -3.94
N ILE A 141 3.32 -4.95 -4.78
CA ILE A 141 2.76 -4.90 -6.12
C ILE A 141 1.35 -5.45 -6.06
N LEU A 142 0.38 -4.63 -6.44
CA LEU A 142 -1.02 -5.01 -6.48
C LEU A 142 -1.49 -5.02 -7.93
N GLU A 143 -2.21 -6.07 -8.27
CA GLU A 143 -2.80 -6.27 -9.59
C GLU A 143 -4.31 -6.27 -9.48
N GLN A 144 -4.94 -5.66 -10.49
CA GLN A 144 -6.38 -5.71 -10.62
C GLN A 144 -6.77 -6.88 -11.52
N PRO A 145 -7.56 -7.84 -11.02
CA PRO A 145 -8.05 -8.93 -11.85
C PRO A 145 -9.03 -8.42 -12.92
N ASP A 146 -9.08 -9.12 -14.06
CA ASP A 146 -9.90 -8.77 -15.24
C ASP A 146 -11.41 -8.84 -14.97
N ASP A 147 -11.82 -9.39 -13.82
CA ASP A 147 -13.21 -9.49 -13.39
C ASP A 147 -13.72 -8.25 -12.63
N GLY A 148 -12.94 -7.17 -12.62
CA GLY A 148 -13.34 -5.87 -12.06
C GLY A 148 -13.41 -5.82 -10.53
N LYS A 149 -12.87 -6.84 -9.85
CA LYS A 149 -12.82 -6.88 -8.38
C LYS A 149 -11.73 -5.97 -7.80
N ASP A 150 -11.74 -5.89 -6.47
CA ASP A 150 -10.73 -5.22 -5.67
C ASP A 150 -9.31 -5.71 -6.00
N GLU A 151 -8.35 -4.81 -5.89
CA GLU A 151 -6.94 -5.08 -6.12
C GLU A 151 -6.43 -6.18 -5.18
N VAL A 152 -5.62 -7.09 -5.73
CA VAL A 152 -5.03 -8.21 -4.99
C VAL A 152 -3.53 -8.06 -4.96
N LEU A 153 -2.90 -8.34 -3.81
CA LEU A 153 -1.45 -8.37 -3.70
C LEU A 153 -0.88 -9.49 -4.60
N SER A 154 -0.10 -9.11 -5.61
CA SER A 154 0.52 -10.05 -6.55
C SER A 154 1.94 -10.43 -6.13
N SER A 155 2.74 -9.48 -5.67
CA SER A 155 4.11 -9.75 -5.20
C SER A 155 4.61 -8.72 -4.20
N THR A 156 5.73 -9.04 -3.56
CA THR A 156 6.47 -8.09 -2.73
C THR A 156 7.96 -8.21 -2.97
N ASP A 157 8.66 -7.07 -2.96
CA ASP A 157 10.11 -6.99 -3.06
C ASP A 157 10.68 -6.20 -1.87
N CYS A 158 11.90 -6.50 -1.45
CA CYS A 158 12.52 -5.82 -0.31
C CYS A 158 14.01 -5.57 -0.56
N THR A 159 14.54 -4.47 -0.04
CA THR A 159 16.00 -4.28 0.08
C THR A 159 16.60 -5.41 0.91
N GLU A 160 17.68 -6.02 0.40
CA GLU A 160 18.46 -7.00 1.13
C GLU A 160 19.32 -6.31 2.19
N LEU A 161 19.34 -6.86 3.40
CA LEU A 161 20.23 -6.42 4.47
C LEU A 161 21.51 -7.23 4.37
N VAL A 162 22.64 -6.52 4.29
CA VAL A 162 23.99 -7.09 4.28
C VAL A 162 24.68 -6.71 5.58
#